data_AF-A0A420CWA3-F1
#
_entry.id   AF-A0A420CWA3-F1
#
_cell.length_a   1.000
_cell.length_b   1.000
_cell.length_c   1.000
_cell.angle_alpha   90.00
_cell.angle_beta   90.00
_cell.angle_gamma   90.00
#
_symmetry.space_group_name_H-M   'P 1'
#
loop_
_entity.id
_entity.type
_entity.pdbx_description
1 polymer ?
#
loop_
_entity_poly.entity_id
_entity_poly.type
_entity_poly.pdbx_seq_one_letter_code
_entity_poly.pdbx_strand_id
1 'polypeptide(L)' 'MLIENPEILLIAFLLFAILNIYTIRDILKNKNLSKRQKNNYVWLQFGFPIIGAIMYFTDKKVIKQN' A
#
# COMPACT_ATOMS: atom_id res chain seq x y z
N MET A 1 17.62 7.31 9.31
CA MET A 1 18.45 7.24 8.10
C MET A 1 17.88 6.34 7.00
N LEU A 2 17.62 5.03 7.19
CA LEU A 2 17.07 4.17 6.12
C LEU A 2 15.67 4.58 5.59
N ILE A 3 14.81 5.11 6.46
CA ILE A 3 13.44 5.54 6.10
C ILE A 3 13.44 6.92 5.42
N GLU A 4 14.51 7.70 5.53
CA GLU A 4 14.56 9.08 5.01
C GLU A 4 14.83 9.14 3.51
N ASN A 5 15.37 8.07 2.91
CA ASN A 5 15.58 8.03 1.47
C ASN A 5 14.25 7.65 0.76
N PRO A 6 13.63 8.58 0.01
CA PRO A 6 12.37 8.33 -0.69
C PRO A 6 12.47 7.18 -1.71
N GLU A 7 13.64 6.91 -2.26
CA GLU A 7 13.87 5.81 -3.22
C GLU A 7 13.74 4.45 -2.54
N ILE A 8 14.31 4.29 -1.34
CA ILE A 8 14.22 3.05 -0.56
C ILE A 8 12.77 2.78 -0.18
N LEU A 9 12.04 3.85 0.19
CA LEU A 9 10.63 3.75 0.56
C LEU A 9 9.75 3.38 -0.66
N LEU A 10 10.06 3.91 -1.84
CA LEU A 10 9.40 3.55 -3.09
C LEU A 10 9.66 2.08 -3.46
N ILE A 11 10.91 1.62 -3.35
CA ILE A 11 11.28 0.21 -3.60
C ILE A 11 10.55 -0.71 -2.62
N ALA A 12 10.51 -0.36 -1.34
CA ALA A 12 9.78 -1.12 -0.32
C ALA A 12 8.28 -1.20 -0.63
N PHE A 13 7.68 -0.11 -1.11
CA PHE A 13 6.28 -0.07 -1.52
C PHE A 13 6.00 -0.95 -2.75
N LEU A 14 6.89 -0.95 -3.75
CA LEU A 14 6.78 -1.82 -4.93
C LEU A 14 6.90 -3.29 -4.56
N LEU A 15 7.87 -3.65 -3.71
CA LEU A 15 8.02 -5.02 -3.20
C LEU A 15 6.81 -5.47 -2.41
N PHE A 16 6.29 -4.60 -1.53
CA PHE A 16 5.05 -4.85 -0.80
C PHE A 16 3.89 -5.12 -1.76
N ALA A 17 3.72 -4.31 -2.81
CA ALA A 17 2.65 -4.50 -3.78
C ALA A 17 2.76 -5.85 -4.50
N ILE A 18 3.96 -6.22 -4.98
CA ILE A 18 4.22 -7.48 -5.69
C ILE A 18 3.91 -8.68 -4.80
N LEU A 19 4.40 -8.68 -3.56
CA LEU A 19 4.20 -9.78 -2.61
C LEU A 19 2.72 -10.03 -2.30
N ASN A 20 1.90 -8.98 -2.34
CA ASN A 20 0.49 -9.06 -1.99
C ASN A 20 -0.44 -9.36 -3.17
N ILE A 21 0.07 -9.47 -4.42
CA ILE A 21 -0.74 -9.84 -5.59
C ILE A 21 -1.43 -11.20 -5.41
N TYR A 22 -0.70 -12.19 -4.89
CA TYR A 22 -1.25 -13.53 -4.64
C TYR A 22 -2.32 -13.48 -3.54
N THR A 23 -2.08 -12.70 -2.48
CA THR A 23 -3.06 -12.47 -1.41
C THR A 23 -4.37 -11.87 -1.94
N ILE A 24 -4.32 -10.87 -2.83
CA ILE A 24 -5.53 -10.33 -3.49
C ILE A 24 -6.25 -11.44 -4.24
N ARG A 25 -5.51 -12.18 -5.08
CA ARG A 25 -6.10 -13.23 -5.92
C ARG A 25 -6.85 -14.25 -5.07
N ASP A 26 -6.28 -14.64 -3.95
CA ASP A 26 -6.90 -15.59 -3.03
C ASP A 26 -8.14 -15.01 -2.35
N ILE A 27 -8.10 -13.75 -1.88
CA ILE A 27 -9.26 -13.04 -1.33
C ILE A 27 -10.40 -12.98 -2.36
N LEU A 28 -10.09 -12.60 -3.61
CA LEU A 28 -11.09 -12.47 -4.67
C LEU A 28 -11.71 -13.82 -5.05
N LYS A 29 -10.92 -14.90 -5.05
CA LYS A 29 -11.38 -16.26 -5.36
C LYS A 29 -12.06 -16.96 -4.17
N ASN A 30 -11.88 -16.48 -2.95
CA ASN A 30 -12.45 -17.09 -1.77
C ASN A 30 -13.99 -17.07 -1.82
N LYS A 31 -14.62 -18.26 -1.85
CA LYS A 31 -16.08 -18.38 -1.93
C LYS A 31 -16.78 -18.13 -0.58
N ASN A 32 -16.04 -18.16 0.53
CA ASN A 32 -16.57 -17.96 1.88
C ASN A 32 -16.72 -16.47 2.23
N LEU A 33 -16.19 -15.57 1.40
CA LEU A 33 -16.28 -14.13 1.60
C LEU A 33 -17.37 -13.52 0.73
N SER A 34 -18.22 -12.69 1.35
CA SER A 34 -19.15 -11.83 0.63
C SER A 34 -18.41 -10.79 -0.21
N LYS A 35 -19.08 -10.24 -1.23
CA LYS A 35 -18.52 -9.15 -2.07
C LYS A 35 -18.03 -7.97 -1.23
N ARG A 36 -18.75 -7.61 -0.16
CA ARG A 36 -18.37 -6.53 0.76
C ARG A 36 -17.12 -6.88 1.57
N GLN A 37 -17.03 -8.09 2.10
CA GLN A 37 -15.84 -8.54 2.85
C GLN A 37 -14.60 -8.56 1.95
N LYS A 38 -14.71 -9.07 0.71
CA LYS A 38 -13.62 -9.03 -0.28
C LYS A 38 -13.12 -7.61 -0.51
N ASN A 39 -14.03 -6.67 -0.72
CA ASN A 39 -13.67 -5.27 -0.90
C ASN A 39 -12.96 -4.70 0.33
N ASN A 40 -13.47 -4.97 1.53
CA ASN A 40 -12.85 -4.51 2.77
C ASN A 40 -11.43 -5.06 2.93
N TYR A 41 -11.19 -6.34 2.63
CA TYR A 41 -9.85 -6.92 2.68
C TYR A 41 -8.89 -6.27 1.66
N VAL A 42 -9.35 -6.02 0.43
CA VAL A 42 -8.53 -5.32 -0.58
C VAL A 42 -8.21 -3.89 -0.12
N TRP A 43 -9.20 -3.17 0.42
CA TRP A 43 -9.00 -1.84 0.99
C TRP A 43 -8.04 -1.85 2.18
N LEU A 44 -8.11 -2.87 3.02
CA LEU A 44 -7.22 -3.01 4.18
C LEU A 44 -5.77 -3.26 3.74
N GLN A 45 -5.59 -4.10 2.72
CA GLN A 45 -4.27 -4.51 2.26
C GLN A 45 -3.58 -3.47 1.36
N PHE A 46 -4.33 -2.67 0.60
CA PHE A 46 -3.76 -1.72 -0.37
C PHE A 46 -4.19 -0.28 -0.13
N GLY A 47 -5.45 -0.05 0.23
CA GLY A 47 -5.98 1.30 0.44
C GLY A 47 -5.26 2.06 1.55
N PHE A 48 -5.12 1.45 2.74
CA PHE A 48 -4.40 2.11 3.85
C PHE A 48 -2.91 2.35 3.55
N PRO A 49 -2.14 1.37 3.05
CA PRO A 49 -0.74 1.61 2.71
C PRO A 49 -0.54 2.66 1.62
N ILE A 50 -1.44 2.74 0.62
CA ILE A 50 -1.39 3.78 -0.42
C ILE A 50 -1.60 5.16 0.20
N ILE A 51 -2.60 5.33 1.06
CA ILE A 51 -2.89 6.61 1.72
C ILE A 51 -1.69 7.04 2.58
N GLY A 52 -1.13 6.13 3.37
CA GLY A 52 0.06 6.42 4.19
C GLY A 52 1.28 6.83 3.35
N ALA A 53 1.52 6.14 2.23
CA ALA A 53 2.59 6.50 1.30
C ALA A 53 2.36 7.89 0.69
N ILE A 54 1.14 8.19 0.24
CA ILE A 54 0.78 9.51 -0.32
C ILE A 54 1.05 10.63 0.71
N MET A 55 0.60 10.46 1.96
CA MET A 55 0.83 11.46 3.01
C MET A 55 2.33 11.68 3.25
N TYR A 56 3.10 10.60 3.38
CA TYR A 56 4.55 10.67 3.58
C TYR A 56 5.29 11.44 2.46
N PHE A 57 5.00 11.13 1.20
CA PHE A 57 5.62 11.80 0.07
C PHE A 57 5.13 13.25 -0.11
N THR A 58 3.89 13.54 0.29
CA THR A 58 3.34 14.90 0.26
C THR A 58 4.05 15.80 1.28
N ASP A 59 4.18 15.34 2.53
CA ASP A 59 4.84 16.12 3.60
C ASP A 59 6.32 16.39 3.28
N LYS A 60 7.04 15.39 2.76
CA LYS A 60 8.44 15.56 2.35
C LYS A 60 8.62 16.54 1.17
N LYS A 61 7.61 16.67 0.30
CA LYS A 61 7.64 17.62 -0.81
C LYS A 61 7.49 19.07 -0.34
N VAL A 62 6.68 19.30 0.71
CA VAL A 62 6.53 20.61 1.35
C VAL A 62 7.82 21.06 2.02
N ILE A 63 8.52 20.15 2.71
CA ILE A 63 9.78 20.49 3.42
C ILE A 63 10.92 20.85 2.45
N LYS A 64 10.95 20.28 1.23
CA LYS A 64 12.00 20.57 0.24
C LYS A 64 11.80 21.89 -0.52
N GLN A 65 10.65 22.55 -0.39
CA GLN A 65 10.33 23.80 -1.11
C GLN A 65 10.51 25.07 -0.27
N ASN A 66 10.74 24.94 1.04
CA ASN A 66 11.10 26.01 1.96
C ASN A 66 12.61 25.98 2.27
#